data_AF-A0A1E5T4S6-F1
#
_entry.id   AF-A0A1E5T4S6-F1
#
_cell.length_a   1.000
_cell.length_b   1.000
_cell.length_c   1.000
_cell.angle_alpha   90.00
_cell.angle_beta   90.00
_cell.angle_gamma   90.00
#
_symmetry.space_group_name_H-M   'P 1'
#
loop_
_entity.id
_entity.type
_entity.pdbx_description
1 polymer ?
#
loop_
_entity_poly.entity_id
_entity_poly.type
_entity_poly.pdbx_seq_one_letter_code
_entity_poly.pdbx_strand_id
1 'polypeptide(L)'
;MKTTIYTLVLLVSLLSADLPIKQSQSESNKENIEVVFDRKMTFDDLAEIKADLKKKEVELSYSRLSFDDNGMLKAISFKVDCGDGFKGEARKSSLGYNDFGFFRNYDSGVRVPFGVGLINKIRD
;
A
#
# COMPACT_ATOMS: atom_id res chain seq x y z
N MET A 1 66.61 -14.80 -41.99
CA MET A 1 65.72 -14.61 -40.82
C MET A 1 64.41 -13.98 -41.28
N LYS A 2 63.32 -14.33 -40.58
CA LYS A 2 61.92 -13.86 -40.67
C LYS A 2 60.99 -14.64 -41.63
N THR A 3 60.52 -15.79 -41.12
CA THR A 3 59.24 -16.41 -41.48
C THR A 3 58.12 -15.67 -40.75
N THR A 4 57.12 -15.17 -41.48
CA THR A 4 55.93 -14.52 -40.90
C THR A 4 54.86 -15.58 -40.65
N ILE A 5 54.47 -15.77 -39.39
CA ILE A 5 53.45 -16.73 -38.96
C ILE A 5 52.10 -16.01 -38.94
N TYR A 6 51.12 -16.54 -39.67
CA TYR A 6 49.72 -16.14 -39.57
C TYR A 6 49.09 -16.77 -38.31
N THR A 7 48.69 -15.96 -37.34
CA THR A 7 47.95 -16.45 -36.17
C THR A 7 46.46 -16.25 -36.38
N LEU A 8 45.79 -17.34 -36.76
CA LEU A 8 44.34 -17.53 -36.64
C LEU A 8 44.04 -17.82 -35.16
N VAL A 9 43.29 -16.94 -34.49
CA VAL A 9 42.65 -17.30 -33.20
C VAL A 9 41.15 -17.13 -33.37
N LEU A 10 40.50 -18.29 -33.50
CA LEU A 10 39.08 -18.49 -33.37
C LEU A 10 38.76 -18.45 -31.85
N LEU A 11 37.91 -17.53 -31.40
CA LEU A 11 37.28 -17.64 -30.09
C LEU A 11 35.77 -17.42 -30.25
N VAL A 12 35.07 -18.54 -30.34
CA VAL A 12 33.61 -18.65 -30.28
C VAL A 12 33.21 -18.75 -28.81
N SER A 13 31.98 -18.32 -28.52
CA SER A 13 31.17 -18.55 -27.31
C SER A 13 31.21 -17.40 -26.29
N LEU A 14 30.10 -16.86 -25.74
CA LEU A 14 28.72 -17.34 -25.56
C LEU A 14 27.74 -16.16 -25.67
N LEU A 15 26.63 -16.31 -26.41
CA LEU A 15 25.43 -15.50 -26.18
C LEU A 15 24.75 -16.04 -24.91
N SER A 16 24.96 -15.37 -23.78
CA SER A 16 24.05 -15.50 -22.65
C SER A 16 22.90 -14.53 -22.90
N ALA A 17 21.82 -15.01 -23.51
CA ALA A 17 20.55 -14.29 -23.43
C ALA A 17 20.07 -14.44 -21.98
N ASP A 18 20.35 -13.44 -21.15
CA ASP A 18 19.79 -13.35 -19.81
C ASP A 18 18.27 -13.24 -19.95
N LEU A 19 17.58 -14.37 -19.80
CA LEU A 19 16.14 -14.38 -19.59
C LEU A 19 15.88 -13.67 -18.24
N PRO A 20 15.04 -12.64 -18.18
CA PRO A 20 14.65 -12.07 -16.91
C PRO A 20 13.85 -13.12 -16.14
N ILE A 21 14.49 -13.71 -15.12
CA ILE A 21 13.81 -14.54 -14.12
C ILE A 21 12.80 -13.62 -13.44
N LYS A 22 11.52 -13.82 -13.75
CA LYS A 22 10.40 -13.23 -13.01
C LYS A 22 10.46 -13.83 -11.60
N GLN A 23 11.17 -13.17 -10.69
CA GLN A 23 11.22 -13.57 -9.30
C GLN A 23 9.78 -13.55 -8.77
N SER A 24 9.28 -14.74 -8.46
CA SER A 24 8.08 -14.94 -7.66
C SER A 24 8.25 -14.12 -6.40
N GLN A 25 7.45 -13.05 -6.26
CA GLN A 25 7.32 -12.34 -4.99
C GLN A 25 7.10 -13.40 -3.91
N SER A 26 7.96 -13.42 -2.90
CA SER A 26 7.68 -14.17 -1.69
C SER A 26 6.31 -13.69 -1.21
N GLU A 27 5.38 -14.62 -0.99
CA GLU A 27 4.15 -14.35 -0.26
C GLU A 27 4.55 -13.93 1.15
N SER A 28 4.87 -12.64 1.31
CA SER A 28 4.94 -12.02 2.61
C SER A 28 3.53 -12.14 3.17
N ASN A 29 3.35 -12.95 4.22
CA ASN A 29 2.14 -12.98 5.03
C ASN A 29 1.95 -11.59 5.67
N LYS A 30 1.52 -10.60 4.88
CA LYS A 30 1.16 -9.28 5.35
C LYS A 30 -0.18 -9.43 6.06
N GLU A 31 -0.23 -8.94 7.29
CA GLU A 31 -1.46 -8.90 8.06
C GLU A 31 -2.49 -8.00 7.38
N ASN A 32 -3.74 -8.45 7.32
CA ASN A 32 -4.86 -7.63 6.84
C ASN A 32 -4.96 -6.33 7.64
N ILE A 33 -5.29 -5.24 6.96
CA ILE A 33 -5.40 -3.91 7.56
C ILE A 33 -6.85 -3.44 7.44
N GLU A 34 -7.40 -2.96 8.55
CA GLU A 34 -8.69 -2.28 8.59
C GLU A 34 -8.59 -1.08 9.54
N VAL A 35 -9.00 0.09 9.06
CA VAL A 35 -9.05 1.33 9.84
C VAL A 35 -10.42 1.94 9.65
N VAL A 36 -11.14 2.12 10.75
CA VAL A 36 -12.46 2.77 10.79
C VAL A 36 -12.35 4.03 11.62
N PHE A 37 -12.64 5.17 11.01
CA PHE A 37 -12.65 6.47 11.68
C PHE A 37 -14.03 6.74 12.28
N ASP A 38 -14.06 7.12 13.55
CA ASP A 38 -15.30 7.44 14.26
C ASP A 38 -15.19 8.74 15.08
N ARG A 39 -16.28 9.09 15.74
CA ARG A 39 -16.41 10.31 16.56
C ARG A 39 -15.81 10.22 17.96
N LYS A 40 -15.11 9.13 18.30
CA LYS A 40 -14.42 8.97 19.58
C LYS A 40 -12.92 9.21 19.45
N MET A 41 -12.41 9.28 18.22
CA MET A 41 -11.00 9.52 17.95
C MET A 41 -10.62 10.98 18.17
N THR A 42 -9.48 11.17 18.82
CA THR A 42 -8.78 12.43 19.00
C THR A 42 -7.72 12.62 17.91
N PHE A 43 -7.00 13.74 17.94
CA PHE A 43 -5.85 13.93 17.07
C PHE A 43 -4.73 12.91 17.34
N ASP A 44 -4.51 12.57 18.62
CA ASP A 44 -3.44 11.66 19.02
C ASP A 44 -3.71 10.24 18.51
N ASP A 45 -4.97 9.77 18.58
CA ASP A 45 -5.37 8.48 18.00
C ASP A 45 -5.07 8.41 16.50
N LEU A 46 -5.33 9.51 15.76
CA LEU A 46 -5.03 9.58 14.32
C LEU A 46 -3.53 9.61 14.03
N ALA A 47 -2.75 10.27 14.89
CA ALA A 47 -1.30 10.27 14.78
C ALA A 47 -0.72 8.87 15.02
N GLU A 48 -1.25 8.15 16.01
CA GLU A 48 -0.87 6.77 16.33
C GLU A 48 -1.22 5.82 15.18
N ILE A 49 -2.45 5.88 14.66
CA ILE A 49 -2.87 5.10 13.47
C ILE A 49 -1.91 5.32 12.31
N LYS A 50 -1.58 6.58 12.00
CA LYS A 50 -0.65 6.90 10.91
C LYS A 50 0.75 6.32 11.17
N ALA A 51 1.24 6.39 12.41
CA ALA A 51 2.54 5.85 12.78
C ALA A 51 2.57 4.32 12.66
N ASP A 52 1.51 3.63 13.09
CA ASP A 52 1.39 2.18 13.02
C ASP A 52 1.29 1.67 11.59
N LEU A 53 0.52 2.34 10.75
CA LEU A 53 0.45 2.02 9.32
C LEU A 53 1.80 2.19 8.63
N LYS A 54 2.56 3.22 9.00
CA LYS A 54 3.90 3.44 8.44
C LYS A 54 4.85 2.28 8.74
N LYS A 55 4.74 1.63 9.92
CA LYS A 55 5.51 0.42 10.26
C LYS A 55 5.15 -0.76 9.35
N LYS A 56 3.96 -0.75 8.76
CA LYS A 56 3.45 -1.76 7.82
C LYS A 56 3.65 -1.36 6.34
N GLU A 57 4.48 -0.35 6.07
CA GLU A 57 4.72 0.20 4.73
C GLU A 57 3.45 0.78 4.07
N VAL A 58 2.46 1.17 4.88
CA VAL A 58 1.25 1.83 4.41
C VAL A 58 1.32 3.32 4.73
N GLU A 59 1.26 4.15 3.70
CA GLU A 59 1.28 5.60 3.84
C GLU A 59 -0.15 6.14 4.00
N LEU A 60 -0.46 6.69 5.18
CA LEU A 60 -1.70 7.41 5.42
C LEU A 60 -1.42 8.91 5.53
N SER A 61 -2.18 9.70 4.77
CA SER A 61 -2.14 11.16 4.81
C SER A 61 -3.53 11.73 5.03
N TYR A 62 -3.62 12.77 5.88
CA TYR A 62 -4.86 13.49 6.13
C TYR A 62 -4.82 14.82 5.40
N SER A 63 -5.72 15.02 4.45
CA SER A 63 -5.88 16.30 3.73
C SER A 63 -6.84 17.25 4.43
N ARG A 64 -7.69 16.75 5.33
CA ARG A 64 -8.55 17.55 6.21
C ARG A 64 -8.87 16.79 7.47
N LEU A 65 -8.74 17.46 8.62
CA LEU A 65 -9.26 17.03 9.92
C LEU A 65 -10.07 18.17 10.50
N SER A 66 -11.20 17.85 11.11
CA SER A 66 -12.01 18.78 11.89
C SER A 66 -12.44 18.08 13.16
N PHE A 67 -12.31 18.78 14.28
CA PHE A 67 -12.69 18.28 15.59
C PHE A 67 -13.90 19.07 16.09
N ASP A 68 -14.64 18.51 17.04
CA ASP A 68 -15.65 19.24 17.81
C ASP A 68 -15.04 19.90 19.05
N ASP A 69 -15.88 20.58 19.83
CA ASP A 69 -15.44 21.36 21.00
C ASP A 69 -14.85 20.48 22.13
N ASN A 70 -15.08 19.16 22.07
CA ASN A 70 -14.49 18.18 23.00
C ASN A 70 -13.18 17.58 22.46
N GLY A 71 -12.67 18.07 21.32
CA GLY A 71 -11.47 17.54 20.69
C GLY A 71 -11.69 16.23 19.91
N MET A 72 -12.95 15.85 19.68
CA MET A 72 -13.29 14.58 19.02
C MET A 72 -13.48 14.76 17.50
N LEU A 73 -13.09 13.76 16.72
CA LEU A 73 -13.11 13.82 15.26
C LEU A 73 -14.54 13.98 14.73
N LYS A 74 -14.74 15.03 13.93
CA LYS A 74 -16.02 15.40 13.31
C LYS A 74 -16.02 15.18 11.80
N ALA A 75 -14.91 15.51 11.15
CA ALA A 75 -14.78 15.37 9.69
C ALA A 75 -13.35 14.97 9.31
N ILE A 76 -13.24 14.19 8.26
CA ILE A 76 -11.96 13.65 7.79
C ILE A 76 -11.92 13.59 6.26
N SER A 77 -10.75 13.87 5.71
CA SER A 77 -10.38 13.58 4.33
C SER A 77 -8.99 12.96 4.37
N PHE A 78 -8.84 11.77 3.77
CA PHE A 78 -7.60 11.03 3.83
C PHE A 78 -7.27 10.39 2.48
N LYS A 79 -5.99 10.11 2.29
CA LYS A 79 -5.45 9.31 1.19
C LYS A 79 -4.52 8.24 1.76
N VAL A 80 -4.66 7.03 1.25
CA VAL A 80 -3.88 5.86 1.62
C VAL A 80 -3.15 5.28 0.40
N ASP A 81 -1.90 4.88 0.60
CA ASP A 81 -1.11 4.07 -0.33
C ASP A 81 -0.58 2.84 0.42
N CYS A 82 -0.94 1.64 -0.04
CA CYS A 82 -0.57 0.38 0.62
C CYS A 82 0.80 -0.16 0.18
N GLY A 83 1.52 0.55 -0.70
CA GLY A 83 2.87 0.17 -1.16
C GLY A 83 2.90 -1.03 -2.11
N ASP A 84 1.76 -1.59 -2.47
CA ASP A 84 1.59 -2.79 -3.31
C ASP A 84 0.73 -2.51 -4.56
N GLY A 85 0.57 -1.24 -4.91
CA GLY A 85 -0.25 -0.78 -6.04
C GLY A 85 -1.70 -0.43 -5.66
N PHE A 86 -2.18 -0.82 -4.47
CA PHE A 86 -3.48 -0.40 -3.97
C PHE A 86 -3.39 0.95 -3.25
N LYS A 87 -4.19 1.90 -3.71
CA LYS A 87 -4.25 3.26 -3.18
C LYS A 87 -5.64 3.84 -3.37
N GLY A 88 -6.01 4.78 -2.51
CA GLY A 88 -7.32 5.41 -2.58
C GLY A 88 -7.42 6.62 -1.67
N GLU A 89 -8.51 7.36 -1.83
CA GLU A 89 -8.83 8.50 -0.98
C GLU A 89 -10.32 8.54 -0.70
N ALA A 90 -10.69 9.06 0.46
CA ALA A 90 -12.08 9.26 0.82
C ALA A 90 -12.24 10.47 1.72
N ARG A 91 -13.43 11.07 1.65
CA ARG A 91 -13.81 12.22 2.47
C ARG A 91 -15.19 12.03 3.09
N LYS A 92 -15.32 12.44 4.36
CA LYS A 92 -16.60 12.55 5.06
C LYS A 92 -16.66 13.87 5.84
N SER A 93 -17.66 14.69 5.52
CA SER A 93 -17.86 16.02 6.13
C SER A 93 -18.52 15.96 7.51
N SER A 94 -19.19 14.86 7.82
CA SER A 94 -19.77 14.55 9.13
C SER A 94 -19.67 13.05 9.36
N LEU A 95 -18.81 12.64 10.30
CA LEU A 95 -18.72 11.24 10.69
C LEU A 95 -20.00 10.79 11.41
N GLY A 96 -20.48 9.62 11.03
CA GLY A 96 -21.54 8.89 11.73
C GLY A 96 -20.92 7.80 12.61
N TYR A 97 -21.66 6.74 12.86
CA TYR A 97 -21.14 5.57 13.57
C TYR A 97 -20.51 4.57 12.59
N ASN A 98 -19.24 4.25 12.83
CA ASN A 98 -18.54 3.00 12.51
C ASN A 98 -18.70 2.45 11.08
N ASP A 99 -18.63 3.30 10.07
CA ASP A 99 -18.76 2.85 8.68
C ASP A 99 -17.74 3.46 7.72
N PHE A 100 -16.90 4.39 8.17
CA PHE A 100 -16.07 5.18 7.27
C PHE A 100 -14.58 4.95 7.52
N GLY A 101 -13.86 4.49 6.50
CA GLY A 101 -12.50 4.01 6.70
C GLY A 101 -11.84 3.49 5.44
N PHE A 102 -10.86 2.61 5.61
CA PHE A 102 -10.29 1.81 4.53
C PHE A 102 -9.90 0.43 5.03
N PHE A 103 -9.75 -0.50 4.09
CA PHE A 103 -9.19 -1.81 4.36
C PHE A 103 -8.29 -2.29 3.23
N ARG A 104 -7.37 -3.19 3.56
CA ARG A 104 -6.54 -3.95 2.64
C ARG A 104 -6.50 -5.40 3.10
N ASN A 105 -7.04 -6.29 2.28
CA ASN A 105 -7.00 -7.73 2.48
C ASN A 105 -5.92 -8.36 1.58
N TYR A 106 -4.86 -8.88 2.19
CA TYR A 106 -3.72 -9.50 1.49
C TYR A 106 -3.91 -11.00 1.20
N ASP A 107 -5.01 -11.62 1.66
CA ASP A 107 -5.33 -13.02 1.40
C ASP A 107 -5.50 -13.25 -0.11
N SER A 108 -5.02 -14.41 -0.58
CA SER A 108 -5.16 -14.78 -1.99
C SER A 108 -6.61 -15.17 -2.32
N GLY A 109 -7.05 -14.83 -3.53
CA GLY A 109 -8.38 -15.22 -4.03
C GLY A 109 -9.56 -14.40 -3.50
N VAL A 110 -9.31 -13.32 -2.74
CA VAL A 110 -10.39 -12.41 -2.29
C VAL A 110 -10.95 -11.59 -3.46
N ARG A 111 -12.29 -11.45 -3.51
CA ARG A 111 -12.98 -10.71 -4.57
C ARG A 111 -12.69 -9.21 -4.54
N VAL A 112 -12.65 -8.64 -3.34
CA VAL A 112 -12.43 -7.20 -3.11
C VAL A 112 -11.24 -7.04 -2.17
N PRO A 113 -10.02 -6.87 -2.70
CA PRO A 113 -8.79 -6.84 -1.90
C PRO A 113 -8.54 -5.50 -1.22
N PHE A 114 -9.25 -4.43 -1.59
CA PHE A 114 -9.03 -3.08 -1.08
C PHE A 114 -10.31 -2.24 -1.18
N GLY A 115 -10.52 -1.34 -0.22
CA GLY A 115 -11.63 -0.39 -0.25
C GLY A 115 -11.38 0.83 0.60
N VAL A 116 -11.96 1.97 0.20
CA VAL A 116 -11.97 3.24 0.94
C VAL A 116 -13.37 3.82 0.97
N GLY A 117 -13.73 4.53 2.04
CA GLY A 117 -15.03 5.17 2.20
C GLY A 117 -15.97 4.36 3.09
N LEU A 118 -17.20 4.10 2.65
CA LEU A 118 -18.20 3.40 3.45
C LEU A 118 -17.96 1.89 3.45
N ILE A 119 -17.22 1.38 4.44
CA ILE A 119 -16.71 0.00 4.49
C ILE A 119 -17.84 -1.03 4.40
N ASN A 120 -18.94 -0.81 5.12
CA ASN A 120 -20.08 -1.74 5.11
C ASN A 120 -20.77 -1.85 3.74
N LYS A 121 -20.61 -0.86 2.85
CA LYS A 121 -21.21 -0.90 1.49
C LYS A 121 -20.30 -1.51 0.44
N ILE A 122 -19.02 -1.70 0.74
CA ILE A 122 -18.00 -2.17 -0.20
C ILE A 122 -17.83 -3.70 -0.10
N ARG A 123 -18.22 -4.28 1.05
CA ARG A 123 -18.02 -5.70 1.34
C ARG A 123 -19.14 -6.61 0.83
N ASP A 124 -20.29 -6.07 0.45
CA ASP A 124 -21.43 -6.80 -0.12
C ASP A 124 -21.15 -7.26 -1.57
#